data_AF-A0A0G4LTJ3-F1
#
_entry.id   AF-A0A0G4LTJ3-F1
#
_cell.length_a   1.000
_cell.length_b   1.000
_cell.length_c   1.000
_cell.angle_alpha   90.00
_cell.angle_beta   90.00
_cell.angle_gamma   90.00
#
_symmetry.space_group_name_H-M   'P 1'
#
loop_
_entity.id
_entity.type
_entity.pdbx_description
1 polymer ?
#
loop_
_entity_poly.entity_id
_entity_poly.type
_entity_poly.pdbx_seq_one_letter_code
_entity_poly.pdbx_strand_id
1 'polypeptide(L)'
;MRPVERPQDREWTEWVYLLKRLATKRRIPARVLYNGQIKQFVTILENSLEMRHAAKHQSRPLKDDRNILQLISAGIQVAKILKDASAMKYLDQLYVQTEKQIQDRAAAARFRV
;
A
#
# COMPACT_ATOMS: atom_id res chain seq x y z
N MET A 1 -25.66 5.64 -6.51
CA MET A 1 -24.33 6.11 -6.06
C MET A 1 -24.53 6.91 -4.79
N ARG A 2 -23.78 6.62 -3.73
CA ARG A 2 -23.78 7.43 -2.51
C ARG A 2 -23.28 8.85 -2.83
N PRO A 3 -23.84 9.91 -2.23
CA PRO A 3 -23.30 11.26 -2.38
C PRO A 3 -21.91 11.35 -1.74
N VAL A 4 -20.98 11.97 -2.47
CA VAL A 4 -19.61 12.25 -2.02
C VAL A 4 -19.48 13.76 -1.94
N GLU A 5 -19.59 14.31 -0.74
CA GLU A 5 -19.51 15.77 -0.51
C GLU A 5 -18.10 16.18 -0.13
N ARG A 6 -17.37 15.32 0.56
CA ARG A 6 -16.03 15.59 1.09
C ARG A 6 -15.03 14.51 0.68
N PRO A 7 -13.72 14.83 0.64
CA PRO A 7 -12.66 13.85 0.40
C PRO A 7 -12.74 12.62 1.31
N GLN A 8 -13.12 12.81 2.57
CA GLN A 8 -13.24 11.73 3.55
C GLN A 8 -14.38 10.75 3.27
N ASP A 9 -15.36 11.16 2.44
CA ASP A 9 -16.52 10.33 2.11
C ASP A 9 -16.21 9.28 1.04
N ARG A 10 -14.99 9.29 0.48
CA ARG A 10 -14.56 8.36 -0.55
C ARG A 10 -13.86 7.15 0.05
N GLU A 11 -14.31 5.98 -0.37
CA GLU A 11 -13.61 4.73 -0.14
C GLU A 11 -12.28 4.71 -0.92
N TRP A 12 -11.30 3.93 -0.44
CA TRP A 12 -10.00 3.82 -1.11
C TRP A 12 -10.10 3.43 -2.59
N THR A 13 -11.04 2.55 -2.93
CA THR A 13 -11.36 2.16 -4.31
C THR A 13 -11.79 3.34 -5.19
N GLU A 14 -12.54 4.28 -4.63
CA GLU A 14 -13.01 5.47 -5.33
C GLU A 14 -11.88 6.50 -5.48
N TRP A 15 -10.99 6.57 -4.48
CA TRP A 15 -9.74 7.34 -4.57
C TRP A 15 -8.81 6.81 -5.66
N VAL A 16 -8.56 5.50 -5.71
CA VAL A 16 -7.74 4.89 -6.76
C VAL A 16 -8.32 5.19 -8.14
N TYR A 17 -9.63 5.02 -8.33
CA TYR A 17 -10.28 5.34 -9.59
C TYR A 17 -10.10 6.82 -9.99
N LEU A 18 -10.31 7.75 -9.05
CA LEU A 18 -10.13 9.17 -9.29
C LEU A 18 -8.68 9.52 -9.65
N LEU A 19 -7.71 9.02 -8.86
CA LEU A 19 -6.29 9.30 -9.04
C LEU A 19 -5.76 8.74 -10.38
N LYS A 20 -6.19 7.52 -10.77
CA LYS A 20 -5.90 6.97 -12.10
C LYS A 20 -6.46 7.87 -13.19
N ARG A 21 -7.72 8.32 -13.07
CA ARG A 21 -8.35 9.19 -14.06
C ARG A 21 -7.64 10.54 -14.19
N LEU A 22 -7.21 11.13 -13.08
CA LEU A 22 -6.40 12.36 -13.07
C LEU A 22 -5.03 12.14 -13.71
N ALA A 23 -4.38 11.02 -13.43
CA ALA A 23 -3.11 10.65 -14.03
C ALA A 23 -3.22 10.50 -15.56
N THR A 24 -4.21 9.75 -16.05
CA THR A 24 -4.47 9.56 -17.48
C THR A 24 -4.82 10.87 -18.20
N LYS A 25 -5.58 11.76 -17.54
CA LYS A 25 -5.91 13.09 -18.08
C LYS A 25 -4.77 14.12 -17.93
N ARG A 26 -3.59 13.70 -17.47
CA ARG A 26 -2.42 14.57 -17.22
C ARG A 26 -2.74 15.78 -16.33
N ARG A 27 -3.68 15.62 -15.39
CA ARG A 27 -4.09 16.66 -14.43
C ARG A 27 -3.23 16.64 -13.16
N ILE A 28 -2.37 15.64 -13.00
CA ILE A 28 -1.41 15.55 -11.90
C ILE A 28 -0.08 16.19 -12.37
N PRO A 29 0.38 17.28 -11.76
CA PRO A 29 1.68 17.86 -12.10
C PRO A 29 2.83 16.87 -11.81
N ALA A 30 3.82 16.79 -12.70
CA ALA A 30 4.95 15.87 -12.51
C ALA A 30 5.73 16.13 -11.21
N ARG A 31 5.81 17.40 -10.78
CA ARG A 31 6.48 17.83 -9.54
C ARG A 31 5.87 17.27 -8.26
N VAL A 32 4.62 16.79 -8.31
CA VAL A 32 3.96 16.19 -7.13
C VAL A 32 4.23 14.70 -7.02
N LEU A 33 4.86 14.10 -8.04
CA LEU A 33 5.25 12.70 -8.08
C LEU A 33 6.75 12.60 -7.89
N TYR A 34 7.20 11.73 -6.99
CA TYR A 34 8.63 11.45 -6.80
C TYR A 34 9.23 11.00 -8.14
N ASN A 35 10.32 11.64 -8.56
CA ASN A 35 10.97 11.45 -9.87
C ASN A 35 10.04 11.59 -11.10
N GLY A 36 8.87 12.21 -10.99
CA GLY A 36 7.94 12.39 -12.12
C GLY A 36 7.36 11.09 -12.70
N GLN A 37 7.45 9.96 -11.99
CA GLN A 37 7.12 8.63 -12.50
C GLN A 37 5.61 8.33 -12.47
N ILE A 38 4.85 8.99 -13.35
CA ILE A 38 3.38 8.83 -13.43
C ILE A 38 2.94 7.40 -13.80
N LYS A 39 3.76 6.66 -14.56
CA LYS A 39 3.49 5.25 -14.87
C LYS A 39 3.58 4.37 -13.61
N GLN A 40 4.64 4.53 -12.83
CA GLN A 40 4.82 3.80 -11.57
C GLN A 40 3.73 4.14 -10.55
N PHE A 41 3.29 5.40 -10.52
CA PHE A 41 2.16 5.83 -9.69
C PHE A 41 0.88 5.05 -10.02
N VAL A 42 0.52 4.90 -11.29
CA VAL A 42 -0.66 4.10 -11.71
C VAL A 42 -0.51 2.63 -11.31
N THR A 43 0.67 2.03 -11.51
CA THR A 43 0.95 0.64 -11.13
C THR A 43 0.79 0.42 -9.62
N ILE A 44 1.31 1.32 -8.78
CA ILE A 44 1.17 1.22 -7.32
C ILE A 44 -0.30 1.27 -6.90
N LEU A 45 -1.09 2.17 -7.51
CA LEU A 45 -2.52 2.27 -7.22
C LEU A 45 -3.28 0.99 -7.58
N GLU A 46 -2.97 0.36 -8.72
CA GLU A 46 -3.58 -0.91 -9.12
C GLU A 46 -3.23 -2.04 -8.17
N ASN A 47 -1.96 -2.17 -7.78
CA ASN A 47 -1.51 -3.17 -6.82
C ASN A 47 -2.23 -3.02 -5.47
N SER A 48 -2.50 -1.78 -5.03
CA SER A 48 -3.22 -1.52 -3.78
C SER A 48 -4.67 -2.05 -3.79
N LEU A 49 -5.29 -2.22 -4.97
CA LEU A 49 -6.64 -2.78 -5.10
C LEU A 49 -6.65 -4.29 -5.06
N GLU A 50 -5.68 -4.94 -5.72
CA GLU A 50 -5.55 -6.41 -5.70
C GLU A 50 -5.41 -6.94 -4.26
N MET A 51 -4.71 -6.20 -3.40
CA MET A 51 -4.51 -6.58 -2.00
C MET A 51 -5.81 -6.55 -1.17
N ARG A 52 -6.78 -5.68 -1.52
CA ARG A 52 -8.11 -5.65 -0.88
C ARG A 52 -8.94 -6.89 -1.22
N HIS A 53 -8.75 -7.47 -2.41
CA HIS A 53 -9.39 -8.72 -2.83
C HIS A 53 -8.74 -9.96 -2.20
N ALA A 54 -7.42 -9.94 -1.96
CA ALA A 54 -6.73 -11.02 -1.27
C ALA A 54 -7.18 -11.22 0.19
N ALA A 55 -7.54 -10.14 0.89
CA ALA A 55 -8.06 -10.21 2.26
C ALA A 55 -9.47 -10.83 2.37
N LYS A 56 -10.25 -10.85 1.29
CA LYS A 56 -11.61 -11.45 1.23
C LYS A 56 -11.60 -12.97 1.00
N HIS A 57 -10.48 -13.54 0.54
CA HIS A 57 -10.33 -14.97 0.29
C HIS A 57 -9.40 -15.61 1.33
N GLN A 58 -9.92 -15.79 2.56
CA GLN A 58 -9.22 -16.47 3.68
C GLN A 58 -8.95 -17.96 3.43
N SER A 59 -9.46 -18.54 2.34
CA SER A 59 -9.32 -19.96 1.99
C SER A 59 -8.04 -20.31 1.21
N ARG A 60 -7.14 -19.34 0.99
CA ARG A 60 -5.81 -19.62 0.45
C ARG A 60 -4.82 -19.93 1.58
N PRO A 61 -3.87 -20.87 1.39
CA PRO A 61 -2.83 -21.12 2.37
C PRO A 61 -2.16 -19.80 2.73
N LEU A 62 -1.90 -19.59 4.03
CA LEU A 62 -1.32 -18.39 4.62
C LEU A 62 -0.35 -17.74 3.63
N LYS A 63 -0.79 -16.63 3.03
CA LYS A 63 -0.03 -15.93 2.00
C LYS A 63 1.33 -15.61 2.62
N ASP A 64 2.42 -15.97 1.92
CA ASP A 64 3.81 -15.76 2.36
C ASP A 64 3.92 -14.43 3.10
N ASP A 65 4.41 -14.47 4.33
CA ASP A 65 4.55 -13.36 5.27
C ASP A 65 5.19 -12.11 4.60
N ARG A 66 5.96 -12.34 3.54
CA ARG A 66 6.52 -11.35 2.62
C ARG A 66 5.49 -10.40 1.97
N ASN A 67 4.23 -10.81 1.81
CA ASN A 67 3.16 -9.96 1.28
C ASN A 67 2.83 -8.81 2.25
N ILE A 68 2.93 -9.04 3.56
CA ILE A 68 2.67 -8.00 4.56
C ILE A 68 3.79 -6.94 4.51
N LEU A 69 5.04 -7.38 4.37
CA LEU A 69 6.18 -6.46 4.18
C LEU A 69 6.03 -5.64 2.89
N GLN A 70 5.55 -6.24 1.79
CA GLN A 70 5.24 -5.51 0.56
C GLN A 70 4.14 -4.45 0.77
N LEU A 71 3.10 -4.76 1.57
CA LEU A 71 2.04 -3.81 1.90
C LEU A 71 2.58 -2.60 2.67
N ILE A 72 3.36 -2.86 3.71
CA ILE A 72 3.97 -1.81 4.53
C ILE A 72 4.91 -0.97 3.67
N SER A 73 5.72 -1.61 2.82
CA SER A 73 6.61 -0.93 1.87
C SER A 73 5.87 -0.01 0.89
N ALA A 74 4.72 -0.45 0.36
CA ALA A 74 3.87 0.39 -0.48
C ALA A 74 3.32 1.60 0.30
N GLY A 75 2.91 1.40 1.56
CA GLY A 75 2.50 2.49 2.45
C GLY A 75 3.62 3.52 2.67
N ILE A 76 4.85 3.06 2.91
CA ILE A 76 6.03 3.94 3.06
C ILE A 76 6.24 4.78 1.80
N GLN A 77 6.10 4.20 0.61
CA GLN A 77 6.21 4.94 -0.65
C GLN A 77 5.10 5.98 -0.81
N VAL A 78 3.87 5.68 -0.40
CA VAL A 78 2.77 6.67 -0.40
C VAL A 78 3.09 7.81 0.57
N ALA A 79 3.55 7.51 1.79
CA ALA A 79 3.95 8.53 2.77
C ALA A 79 5.08 9.43 2.25
N LYS A 80 6.06 8.86 1.52
CA LYS A 80 7.12 9.61 0.82
C LYS A 80 6.57 10.57 -0.23
N ILE A 81 5.61 10.11 -1.05
CA ILE A 81 4.95 10.96 -2.06
C ILE A 81 4.22 12.13 -1.40
N LEU A 82 3.54 11.88 -0.29
CA LEU A 82 2.80 12.90 0.47
C LEU A 82 3.71 13.79 1.33
N LYS A 83 5.01 13.48 1.41
CA LYS A 83 5.99 14.14 2.29
C LYS A 83 5.57 14.12 3.77
N ASP A 84 4.84 13.09 4.19
CA ASP A 84 4.41 12.93 5.58
C ASP A 84 5.50 12.21 6.39
N ALA A 85 6.32 13.01 7.08
CA ALA A 85 7.41 12.50 7.89
C ALA A 85 6.95 11.61 9.05
N SER A 86 5.77 11.89 9.62
CA SER A 86 5.22 11.13 10.73
C SER A 86 4.79 9.73 10.29
N ALA A 87 4.08 9.65 9.16
CA ALA A 87 3.64 8.39 8.58
C ALA A 87 4.83 7.55 8.07
N MET A 88 5.84 8.17 7.47
CA MET A 88 7.06 7.46 7.06
C MET A 88 7.74 6.79 8.25
N LYS A 89 7.99 7.53 9.33
CA LYS A 89 8.65 6.99 10.53
C LYS A 89 7.86 5.83 11.15
N TYR A 90 6.54 5.99 11.27
CA TYR A 90 5.68 4.95 11.81
C TYR A 90 5.71 3.67 10.96
N LEU A 91 5.61 3.82 9.63
CA LEU A 91 5.57 2.67 8.73
C LEU A 91 6.93 1.97 8.61
N ASP A 92 8.05 2.70 8.68
CA ASP A 92 9.39 2.10 8.77
C ASP A 92 9.54 1.27 10.04
N GLN A 93 9.06 1.77 11.19
CA GLN A 93 9.06 1.00 12.44
C GLN A 93 8.18 -0.25 12.34
N LEU A 94 6.99 -0.10 11.75
CA LEU A 94 6.06 -1.22 11.53
C LEU A 94 6.67 -2.29 10.62
N TYR A 95 7.42 -1.89 9.60
CA TYR A 95 8.12 -2.80 8.69
C TYR A 95 9.12 -3.67 9.45
N VAL A 96 10.02 -3.04 10.21
CA VAL A 96 11.07 -3.73 10.99
C VAL A 96 10.47 -4.67 12.03
N GLN A 97 9.42 -4.23 12.74
CA GLN A 97 8.75 -5.07 13.73
C GLN A 97 8.10 -6.29 13.09
N THR A 98 7.47 -6.10 11.93
CA THR A 98 6.82 -7.18 11.18
C THR A 98 7.85 -8.17 10.66
N GLU A 99 8.96 -7.70 10.09
CA GLU A 99 10.06 -8.55 9.61
C GLU A 99 10.64 -9.40 10.74
N LYS A 100 10.85 -8.80 11.92
CA LYS A 100 11.31 -9.52 13.11
C LYS A 100 10.33 -10.62 13.53
N GLN A 101 9.02 -10.32 13.60
CA GLN A 101 8.01 -11.33 13.96
C GLN A 101 7.98 -12.50 12.98
N ILE A 102 8.18 -12.24 11.69
CA ILE A 102 8.23 -13.28 10.66
C ILE A 102 9.46 -14.18 10.87
N GLN A 103 10.62 -13.56 11.11
CA GLN A 103 11.86 -14.29 11.39
C GLN A 103 11.74 -15.15 12.65
N ASP A 104 11.18 -14.61 13.73
CA ASP A 104 10.98 -15.32 15.00
C ASP A 104 10.05 -16.54 14.83
N ARG A 105 8.97 -16.41 14.05
CA ARG A 105 8.06 -17.53 13.73
C ARG A 105 8.75 -18.59 12.88
N ALA A 106 9.50 -18.19 11.85
CA ALA A 106 10.24 -19.11 10.99
C ALA A 106 11.31 -19.87 11.77
N ALA A 107 12.01 -19.19 12.70
CA ALA A 107 12.95 -19.83 13.60
C ALA A 107 12.25 -20.84 14.53
N ALA A 108 11.17 -20.44 15.19
CA ALA A 108 10.40 -21.33 16.08
C ALA A 108 9.81 -22.56 15.36
N ALA A 109 9.40 -22.43 14.10
CA ALA A 109 8.96 -23.55 13.28
C ALA A 109 10.09 -24.52 12.93
N ARG A 110 11.32 -24.01 12.72
CA ARG A 110 12.51 -24.83 12.46
C ARG A 110 12.98 -25.62 13.69
N PHE A 111 12.79 -25.10 14.89
CA PHE A 111 13.12 -25.79 16.15
C PHE A 111 12.05 -26.78 16.64
N ARG A 112 10.93 -26.93 15.91
CA ARG A 112 9.86 -27.90 16.20
C ARG A 112 9.93 -29.16 15.34
N VAL A 113 10.98 -29.32 14.54
CA VAL A 113 11.32 -30.53 13.76
C VAL A 113 12.46 -31.25 14.46
#